data_AF-A0A7W1KVQ0-F1
#
_entry.id   AF-A0A7W1KVQ0-F1
#
_cell.length_a   1.000
_cell.length_b   1.000
_cell.length_c   1.000
_cell.angle_alpha   90.00
_cell.angle_beta   90.00
_cell.angle_gamma   90.00
#
_symmetry.space_group_name_H-M   'P 1'
#
loop_
_entity.id
_entity.type
_entity.pdbx_description
1 polymer ?
#
loop_
_entity_poly.entity_id
_entity_poly.type
_entity_poly.pdbx_seq_one_letter_code
_entity_poly.pdbx_strand_id
1 'polypeptide(L)' 'DPANRDELASVLYAAAETLRVLAIAIAPIMPAAAVKLWDQLGIEQPLEEQRLPASGAWGGLAVGTTTTKGESLFPRLEAN' A
#
# COMPACT_ATOMS: atom_id res chain seq x y z
N ASP A 1 -3.74 24.48 6.03
CA ASP A 1 -3.14 25.27 7.11
C ASP A 1 -1.83 24.60 7.51
N PRO A 2 -0.68 25.31 7.54
CA PRO A 2 0.57 24.78 8.07
C PRO A 2 0.43 24.12 9.43
N ALA A 3 -0.52 24.57 10.26
CA ALA A 3 -0.80 23.99 11.59
C ALA A 3 -1.20 22.50 11.56
N ASN A 4 -1.81 22.01 10.47
CA ASN A 4 -2.30 20.63 10.38
C ASN A 4 -1.35 19.71 9.61
N ARG A 5 -0.14 20.17 9.27
CA ARG A 5 0.78 19.43 8.40
C ARG A 5 1.23 18.11 9.03
N ASP A 6 1.54 18.11 10.31
CA ASP A 6 2.05 16.92 11.03
C ASP A 6 0.94 15.89 11.29
N GLU A 7 -0.27 16.36 11.57
CA GLU A 7 -1.46 15.52 11.68
C GLU A 7 -1.76 14.86 10.32
N LEU A 8 -1.77 15.64 9.24
CA LEU A 8 -1.98 15.13 7.89
C LEU A 8 -0.91 14.11 7.50
N ALA A 9 0.37 14.38 7.79
CA ALA A 9 1.46 13.44 7.54
C ALA A 9 1.24 12.12 8.29
N SER A 10 0.81 12.19 9.54
CA SER A 10 0.52 11.01 10.36
C SER A 10 -0.63 10.18 9.79
N VAL A 11 -1.72 10.85 9.35
CA VAL A 11 -2.86 10.18 8.72
C VAL A 11 -2.46 9.52 7.39
N LEU A 12 -1.69 10.23 6.55
CA LEU A 12 -1.23 9.71 5.26
C LEU A 12 -0.31 8.50 5.45
N TYR A 13 0.62 8.56 6.41
CA TYR A 13 1.47 7.44 6.74
C TYR A 13 0.66 6.24 7.23
N ALA A 14 -0.28 6.45 8.15
CA ALA A 14 -1.13 5.38 8.67
C ALA A 14 -1.98 4.72 7.55
N ALA A 15 -2.50 5.52 6.62
CA ALA A 15 -3.23 5.01 5.46
C ALA A 15 -2.34 4.17 4.54
N ALA A 16 -1.15 4.67 4.19
CA ALA A 16 -0.19 3.96 3.35
C ALA A 16 0.32 2.66 4.00
N GLU A 17 0.62 2.68 5.29
CA GLU A 17 1.07 1.52 6.05
C GLU A 17 -0.04 0.45 6.17
N THR A 18 -1.29 0.89 6.34
CA THR A 18 -2.45 -0.03 6.31
C THR A 18 -2.57 -0.70 4.94
N LEU A 19 -2.41 0.06 3.85
CA LEU A 19 -2.42 -0.49 2.49
C LEU A 19 -1.28 -1.46 2.23
N ARG A 20 -0.08 -1.20 2.78
CA ARG A 20 1.06 -2.12 2.71
C ARG A 20 0.72 -3.47 3.35
N VAL A 21 0.22 -3.47 4.58
CA VAL A 21 -0.17 -4.71 5.28
C VAL A 21 -1.31 -5.40 4.54
N LEU A 22 -2.29 -4.64 4.03
CA LEU A 22 -3.38 -5.17 3.23
C LEU A 22 -2.88 -5.90 1.98
N ALA A 23 -1.93 -5.32 1.23
CA ALA A 23 -1.36 -5.93 0.03
C ALA A 23 -0.77 -7.33 0.32
N ILE A 24 -0.03 -7.47 1.43
CA ILE A 24 0.51 -8.77 1.87
C ILE A 24 -0.62 -9.74 2.20
N ALA A 25 -1.66 -9.29 2.92
CA ALA A 25 -2.77 -10.11 3.34
C ALA A 25 -3.65 -10.60 2.18
N ILE A 26 -3.85 -9.76 1.15
CA ILE A 26 -4.68 -10.11 -0.02
C ILE A 26 -3.90 -10.85 -1.12
N ALA A 27 -2.57 -10.89 -1.06
CA ALA A 27 -1.74 -11.52 -2.09
C ALA A 27 -2.16 -12.97 -2.45
N PRO A 28 -2.55 -13.85 -1.50
CA PRO A 28 -2.97 -15.21 -1.83
C PRO A 28 -4.30 -15.32 -2.58
N ILE A 29 -5.17 -14.31 -2.47
CA ILE A 29 -6.54 -14.33 -3.04
C ILE A 29 -6.71 -13.38 -4.23
N MET A 30 -5.95 -12.28 -4.26
CA MET A 30 -6.01 -11.24 -5.30
C MET A 30 -4.58 -10.82 -5.69
N PRO A 31 -3.75 -11.73 -6.23
CA PRO A 31 -2.32 -11.48 -6.47
C PRO A 31 -2.09 -10.29 -7.43
N ALA A 32 -2.89 -10.18 -8.49
CA ALA A 32 -2.74 -9.10 -9.45
C ALA A 32 -3.03 -7.72 -8.85
N ALA A 33 -4.04 -7.60 -7.98
CA ALA A 33 -4.36 -6.35 -7.29
C ALA A 33 -3.32 -6.03 -6.20
N ALA A 34 -2.83 -7.06 -5.50
CA ALA A 34 -1.80 -6.94 -4.49
C ALA A 34 -0.50 -6.37 -5.07
N VAL A 35 0.00 -6.93 -6.17
CA VAL A 35 1.21 -6.45 -6.87
C VAL A 35 1.04 -5.02 -7.34
N LYS A 36 -0.09 -4.69 -8.01
CA LYS A 36 -0.36 -3.32 -8.45
C LYS A 36 -0.38 -2.32 -7.30
N LEU A 37 -1.00 -2.68 -6.17
CA LEU A 37 -1.00 -1.84 -4.97
C LEU A 37 0.42 -1.66 -4.41
N TRP A 38 1.20 -2.74 -4.36
CA TRP A 38 2.58 -2.74 -3.88
C TRP A 38 3.47 -1.80 -4.72
N ASP A 39 3.35 -1.87 -6.04
CA ASP A 39 4.06 -1.00 -6.98
C ASP A 39 3.63 0.47 -6.81
N GLN A 40 2.32 0.73 -6.63
CA GLN A 40 1.78 2.07 -6.37
C GLN A 40 2.27 2.66 -5.04
N LEU A 41 2.53 1.83 -4.04
CA LEU A 41 3.14 2.24 -2.77
C LEU A 41 4.63 2.55 -2.91
N GLY A 42 5.26 2.23 -4.05
CA GLY A 42 6.68 2.51 -4.31
C GLY A 42 7.63 1.62 -3.52
N ILE A 43 7.20 0.41 -3.17
CA ILE A 43 8.00 -0.51 -2.35
C ILE A 43 8.85 -1.39 -3.27
N GLU A 44 10.17 -1.29 -3.13
CA GLU A 44 11.12 -2.01 -3.98
C GLU A 44 11.33 -3.48 -3.58
N GLN A 45 11.09 -3.82 -2.31
CA GLN A 45 11.22 -5.19 -1.85
C GLN A 45 10.15 -6.07 -2.53
N PRO A 46 10.49 -7.31 -2.95
CA PRO A 46 9.51 -8.17 -3.60
C PRO A 46 8.34 -8.52 -2.66
N LEU A 47 7.11 -8.43 -3.17
CA LEU A 47 5.90 -8.78 -2.42
C LEU A 47 5.90 -10.28 -2.05
N GLU A 48 6.43 -11.12 -2.93
CA GLU A 48 6.57 -12.56 -2.73
C GLU A 48 7.56 -12.94 -1.64
N GLU A 49 8.36 -12.01 -1.12
CA GLU A 49 9.25 -12.23 0.04
C GLU A 49 8.56 -11.90 1.37
N GLN A 50 7.40 -11.24 1.33
CA GLN A 50 6.69 -10.80 2.53
C GLN A 50 5.93 -11.95 3.19
N ARG A 51 6.14 -12.17 4.48
CA ARG A 51 5.54 -13.28 5.23
C ARG A 51 4.85 -12.76 6.50
N LEU A 52 3.58 -13.09 6.65
CA LEU A 52 2.88 -12.87 7.91
C LEU A 52 3.33 -13.91 8.97
N PRO A 53 3.38 -13.53 10.26
CA PRO A 53 3.03 -12.21 10.79
C PRO A 53 4.15 -11.17 10.68
N ALA A 54 5.40 -11.58 10.41
CA ALA A 54 6.58 -10.71 10.49
C ALA A 54 6.48 -9.44 9.61
N SER A 55 6.22 -9.59 8.31
CA SER A 55 6.04 -8.47 7.39
C SER A 55 4.75 -7.68 7.63
N GLY A 56 3.84 -8.17 8.47
CA GLY A 56 2.60 -7.48 8.86
C GLY A 56 2.77 -6.55 10.07
N ALA A 57 3.95 -6.52 10.70
CA ALA A 57 4.22 -5.58 11.79
C ALA A 57 4.12 -4.13 11.32
N TRP A 58 3.61 -3.26 12.18
CA TRP A 58 3.49 -1.83 11.91
C TRP A 58 4.87 -1.17 11.86
N GLY A 59 5.03 -0.18 10.98
CA GLY A 59 6.29 0.53 10.79
C GLY A 59 7.18 -0.06 9.69
N GLY A 60 6.62 -0.87 8.79
CA GLY A 60 7.37 -1.51 7.70
C GLY A 60 7.59 -0.62 6.47
N LEU A 61 6.77 0.42 6.27
CA LEU A 61 6.96 1.39 5.19
C LEU A 61 8.08 2.38 5.53
N ALA A 62 9.11 2.46 4.68
CA ALA A 62 10.19 3.41 4.87
C ALA A 62 9.69 4.87 4.76
N VAL A 63 10.13 5.73 5.70
CA VAL A 63 9.83 7.16 5.62
C VAL A 63 10.54 7.77 4.41
N GLY A 64 9.80 8.54 3.62
CA GLY A 64 10.31 9.13 2.38
C GLY A 64 10.08 8.26 1.13
N THR A 65 9.48 7.06 1.26
CA THR A 65 9.01 6.30 0.11
C THR A 65 8.06 7.15 -0.73
N THR A 66 8.37 7.25 -2.02
CA THR A 66 7.57 8.02 -2.97
C THR A 66 6.52 7.11 -3.59
N THR A 67 5.25 7.39 -3.33
CA THR A 67 4.15 6.67 -3.97
C THR A 67 4.02 7.09 -5.43
N THR A 68 3.54 6.16 -6.26
CA THR A 68 3.30 6.41 -7.68
C THR A 68 1.82 6.29 -7.99
N LYS A 69 1.31 7.20 -8.83
CA LYS A 69 -0.07 7.10 -9.31
C LYS A 69 -0.14 6.00 -10.35
N GLY A 70 -0.81 4.90 -10.02
CA GLY A 70 -1.10 3.83 -10.98
C GLY A 70 -2.53 3.87 -11.52
N GLU A 71 -2.86 2.86 -12.31
CA GLU A 71 -4.22 2.60 -12.77
C GLU A 71 -5.14 2.21 -11.60
N SER A 72 -6.47 2.33 -11.81
CA SER A 72 -7.43 1.82 -10.82
C SER A 72 -7.20 0.31 -10.61
N LEU A 73 -7.05 -0.10 -9.35
CA LEU A 73 -6.88 -1.52 -8.99
C LEU A 73 -8.09 -2.36 -9.42
N PHE A 74 -9.29 -1.76 -9.31
CA PHE A 74 -10.56 -2.37 -9.65
C PHE A 74 -11.32 -1.44 -10.59
N PRO A 75 -11.11 -1.56 -11.91
CA PRO A 75 -11.92 -0.85 -12.90
C PRO A 75 -13.40 -1.21 -12.75
N ARG A 76 -14.29 -0.24 -13.01
CA ARG A 76 -15.73 -0.52 -13.02
C ARG A 76 -16.05 -1.48 -14.17
N LEU A 77 -16.93 -2.44 -13.91
CA LEU A 77 -17.53 -3.23 -14.98
C LEU A 77 -18.54 -2.35 -15.70
N GLU A 78 -18.38 -2.20 -17.00
CA GLU A 78 -19.38 -1.55 -17.84
C GLU A 78 -20.53 -2.55 -18.06
N ALA A 79 -21.76 -2.10 -17.84
CA ALA A 79 -22.94 -2.91 -18.12
C ALA A 79 -23.16 -2.92 -19.63
N ASN A 80 -22.97 -4.08 -20.26
CA ASN A 80 -23.44 -4.37 -21.61
C ASN A 80 -24.67 -5.27 -21.54
#